data_AF-A0A960IPI9-F1
#
_entry.id   AF-A0A960IPI9-F1
#
_cell.length_a   1.000
_cell.length_b   1.000
_cell.length_c   1.000
_cell.angle_alpha   90.00
_cell.angle_beta   90.00
_cell.angle_gamma   90.00
#
_symmetry.space_group_name_H-M   'P 1'
#
loop_
_entity.id
_entity.type
_entity.pdbx_description
1 polymer ?
#
loop_
_entity_poly.entity_id
_entity_poly.type
_entity_poly.pdbx_seq_one_letter_code
_entity_poly.pdbx_strand_id
1 'polypeptide(L)'
;MTEAARAGLPWKTLWLCAVAWLVPGAGHLALGRRGRAAIFALLIAIGIGVGYSLDGNLHRVVPGQPLSTLATLGAMGMGAPYFVLRWGLGYSGAAEAPGFEYGAVFLLSAGLMNLLLVLDVWDIATGRKE
;
A
#
# COMPACT_ATOMS: atom_id res chain seq x y z
N MET A 1 39.82 1.23 2.43
CA MET A 1 38.58 1.11 3.25
C MET A 1 37.98 2.51 3.41
N THR A 2 37.46 3.07 2.32
CA THR A 2 37.17 4.50 2.13
C THR A 2 35.67 4.71 1.96
N GLU A 3 35.08 5.54 2.83
CA GLU A 3 33.77 6.23 2.77
C GLU A 3 32.46 5.45 2.50
N ALA A 4 32.48 4.21 2.00
CA ALA A 4 31.28 3.45 1.63
C ALA A 4 30.40 3.00 2.82
N ALA A 5 30.84 3.23 4.05
CA ALA A 5 30.19 2.73 5.27
C ALA A 5 29.50 3.81 6.14
N ARG A 6 29.34 5.05 5.63
CA ARG A 6 28.77 6.18 6.41
C ARG A 6 27.64 6.97 5.73
N ALA A 7 27.01 6.47 4.67
CA ALA A 7 25.73 7.02 4.26
C ALA A 7 24.63 6.36 5.12
N GLY A 8 24.45 6.85 6.34
CA GLY A 8 23.20 6.60 7.05
C GLY A 8 22.06 6.92 6.10
N LEU A 9 21.11 5.99 5.95
CA LEU A 9 19.96 6.12 5.04
C LEU A 9 19.47 7.57 5.10
N PRO A 10 19.61 8.36 4.01
CA PRO A 10 19.35 9.78 4.11
C PRO A 10 17.92 9.93 4.58
N TRP A 11 17.70 10.65 5.70
CA TRP A 11 16.38 10.83 6.33
C TRP A 11 15.29 11.18 5.30
N LYS A 12 15.68 11.89 4.24
CA LYS A 12 14.85 12.18 3.06
C LYS A 12 14.27 10.93 2.39
N THR A 13 15.04 9.86 2.18
CA THR A 13 14.58 8.61 1.57
C THR A 13 13.56 7.91 2.45
N LEU A 14 13.81 7.82 3.76
CA LEU A 14 12.85 7.25 4.71
C LEU A 14 11.55 8.04 4.73
N TRP A 15 11.65 9.38 4.70
CA TRP A 15 10.49 10.26 4.57
C TRP A 15 9.71 10.02 3.27
N LEU A 16 10.40 9.90 2.13
CA LEU A 16 9.76 9.60 0.85
C LEU A 16 9.04 8.25 0.86
N CYS A 17 9.63 7.23 1.48
CA CYS A 17 9.00 5.92 1.65
C CYS A 17 7.78 5.98 2.57
N ALA A 18 7.85 6.76 3.66
CA ALA A 18 6.70 6.97 4.54
C ALA A 18 5.55 7.68 3.82
N VAL A 19 5.85 8.72 3.02
CA VAL A 19 4.86 9.42 2.20
C VAL A 19 4.28 8.49 1.13
N ALA A 20 5.11 7.68 0.47
CA ALA A 20 4.67 6.69 -0.52
C ALA A 20 3.75 5.63 0.08
N TRP A 21 4.06 5.14 1.28
CA TRP A 21 3.23 4.17 1.98
C TRP A 21 1.91 4.80 2.41
N LEU A 22 1.94 6.02 2.97
CA LEU A 22 0.75 6.67 3.52
C LEU A 22 -0.28 7.00 2.44
N VAL A 23 0.16 7.54 1.31
CA VAL A 23 -0.73 7.94 0.21
C VAL A 23 -0.21 7.34 -1.11
N PRO A 24 -0.99 6.45 -1.75
CA PRO A 24 -0.64 5.87 -3.03
C PRO A 24 -0.21 6.91 -4.07
N GLY A 25 1.00 6.74 -4.63
CA GLY A 25 1.58 7.64 -5.64
C GLY A 25 2.22 8.93 -5.11
N ALA A 26 2.07 9.28 -3.83
CA ALA A 26 2.62 10.53 -3.29
C ALA A 26 4.16 10.56 -3.25
N GLY A 27 4.81 9.41 -3.04
CA GLY A 27 6.27 9.32 -3.11
C GLY A 27 6.83 9.62 -4.50
N HIS A 28 6.20 9.10 -5.55
CA HIS A 28 6.55 9.42 -6.94
C HIS A 28 6.31 10.89 -7.26
N LEU A 29 5.24 11.48 -6.71
CA LEU A 29 4.96 12.90 -6.88
C LEU A 29 6.05 13.77 -6.23
N ALA A 30 6.48 13.42 -5.02
CA ALA A 30 7.56 14.10 -4.31
C ALA A 30 8.92 13.99 -5.02
N LEU A 31 9.14 12.91 -5.78
CA LEU A 31 10.29 12.73 -6.67
C LEU A 31 10.13 13.42 -8.04
N GLY A 32 9.05 14.18 -8.26
CA GLY A 32 8.77 14.88 -9.52
C GLY A 32 8.22 14.00 -10.65
N ARG A 33 8.00 12.70 -10.40
CA ARG A 33 7.52 11.71 -11.39
C ARG A 33 5.97 11.72 -11.47
N ARG A 34 5.40 12.85 -11.90
CA ARG A 34 3.93 13.10 -11.91
C ARG A 34 3.11 12.04 -12.65
N GLY A 35 3.58 11.56 -13.81
CA GLY A 35 2.88 10.53 -14.59
C GLY A 35 2.77 9.20 -13.85
N ARG A 36 3.89 8.74 -13.27
CA ARG A 36 3.91 7.51 -12.43
C ARG A 36 3.00 7.67 -11.21
N ALA A 37 3.07 8.81 -10.54
CA ALA A 37 2.21 9.12 -9.40
C ALA A 37 0.71 8.97 -9.75
N ALA A 38 0.27 9.60 -10.84
CA ALA A 38 -1.13 9.57 -11.26
C ALA A 38 -1.59 8.16 -11.66
N ILE A 39 -0.80 7.44 -12.46
CA ILE A 39 -1.13 6.07 -12.91
C ILE A 39 -1.25 5.14 -11.70
N PHE A 40 -0.28 5.17 -10.80
CA PHE A 40 -0.28 4.28 -9.64
C PHE A 40 -1.36 4.61 -8.62
N ALA A 41 -1.58 5.90 -8.34
CA ALA A 41 -2.70 6.33 -7.49
C ALA A 41 -4.03 5.86 -8.07
N LEU A 42 -4.24 6.00 -9.38
CA LEU A 42 -5.44 5.55 -10.07
C LEU A 42 -5.60 4.02 -10.01
N LEU A 43 -4.53 3.26 -10.31
CA LEU A 43 -4.56 1.79 -10.26
C LEU A 43 -4.94 1.26 -8.87
N ILE A 44 -4.32 1.82 -7.82
CA ILE A 44 -4.62 1.44 -6.44
C ILE A 44 -6.04 1.87 -6.06
N ALA A 45 -6.47 3.09 -6.44
CA ALA A 45 -7.82 3.56 -6.19
C ALA A 45 -8.89 2.68 -6.87
N ILE A 46 -8.63 2.23 -8.11
CA ILE A 46 -9.51 1.28 -8.82
C ILE A 46 -9.54 -0.06 -8.07
N GLY A 47 -8.40 -0.61 -7.69
CA GLY A 47 -8.34 -1.87 -6.94
C GLY A 47 -9.13 -1.79 -5.62
N ILE A 48 -8.97 -0.68 -4.88
CA ILE A 48 -9.74 -0.43 -3.66
C ILE A 48 -11.23 -0.28 -3.96
N GLY A 49 -11.59 0.49 -4.98
CA GLY A 49 -12.99 0.72 -5.38
C GLY A 49 -13.69 -0.57 -5.79
N VAL A 50 -13.03 -1.42 -6.59
CA VAL A 50 -13.53 -2.74 -6.95
C VAL A 50 -13.67 -3.63 -5.71
N GLY A 51 -12.61 -3.69 -4.88
CA GLY A 51 -12.62 -4.47 -3.64
C GLY A 51 -13.76 -4.08 -2.70
N TYR A 52 -14.00 -2.78 -2.54
CA TYR A 52 -15.11 -2.24 -1.76
C TYR A 52 -16.48 -2.54 -2.40
N SER A 53 -16.62 -2.38 -3.72
CA SER A 53 -17.88 -2.63 -4.44
C SER A 53 -18.32 -4.09 -4.44
N LEU A 54 -17.38 -5.01 -4.23
CA LEU A 54 -17.62 -6.45 -4.12
C LEU A 54 -17.81 -6.90 -2.66
N ASP A 55 -17.94 -5.96 -1.73
CA ASP A 55 -18.00 -6.20 -0.29
C ASP A 55 -16.83 -7.05 0.22
N GLY A 56 -15.66 -6.89 -0.38
CA GLY A 56 -14.47 -7.68 -0.11
C GLY A 56 -14.02 -7.64 1.35
N ASN A 57 -13.54 -8.79 1.86
CA ASN A 57 -12.99 -8.90 3.21
C ASN A 57 -11.85 -7.91 3.44
N LEU A 58 -12.09 -6.91 4.28
CA LEU A 58 -10.98 -6.14 4.82
C LEU A 58 -10.36 -6.97 5.95
N HIS A 59 -9.18 -7.52 5.71
CA HIS A 59 -8.52 -8.42 6.66
C HIS A 59 -8.25 -7.73 8.01
N ARG A 60 -8.42 -8.52 9.08
CA ARG A 60 -8.05 -8.20 10.46
C ARG A 60 -7.32 -9.38 11.09
N VAL A 61 -6.52 -9.11 12.11
CA VAL A 61 -5.86 -10.16 12.88
C VAL A 61 -6.92 -10.99 13.59
N VAL A 62 -6.89 -12.30 13.36
CA VAL A 62 -7.73 -13.28 14.05
C VAL A 62 -6.82 -14.18 14.89
N PRO A 63 -6.99 -14.21 16.22
CA PRO A 63 -6.22 -15.09 17.10
C PRO A 63 -6.28 -16.55 16.63
N GLY A 64 -5.12 -17.22 16.63
CA GLY A 64 -5.01 -18.62 16.18
C GLY A 64 -4.94 -18.82 14.67
N GLN A 65 -4.97 -17.76 13.85
CA GLN A 65 -4.88 -17.85 12.39
C GLN A 65 -3.70 -17.01 11.85
N PRO A 66 -2.50 -17.59 11.69
CA PRO A 66 -1.31 -16.84 11.27
C PRO A 66 -1.46 -16.11 9.92
N LEU A 67 -2.18 -16.72 8.97
CA LEU A 67 -2.43 -16.12 7.65
C LEU A 67 -3.27 -14.84 7.74
N SER A 68 -4.16 -14.72 8.72
CA SER A 68 -4.94 -13.50 8.93
C SER A 68 -4.05 -12.31 9.28
N THR A 69 -2.98 -12.55 10.05
CA THR A 69 -2.00 -11.52 10.39
C THR A 69 -1.25 -11.06 9.15
N LEU A 70 -0.76 -11.99 8.33
CA LEU A 70 -0.05 -11.66 7.09
C LEU A 70 -0.95 -10.89 6.11
N ALA A 71 -2.19 -11.34 5.93
CA ALA A 71 -3.16 -10.68 5.07
C ALA A 71 -3.54 -9.28 5.61
N THR A 72 -3.63 -9.11 6.93
CA THR A 72 -3.85 -7.80 7.55
C THR A 72 -2.68 -6.86 7.29
N LEU A 73 -1.44 -7.32 7.49
CA LEU A 73 -0.25 -6.53 7.19
C LEU A 73 -0.17 -6.16 5.70
N GLY A 74 -0.51 -7.10 4.81
CA GLY A 74 -0.60 -6.83 3.38
C GLY A 74 -1.65 -5.77 3.04
N ALA A 75 -2.84 -5.87 3.63
CA ALA A 75 -3.92 -4.90 3.45
C ALA A 75 -3.56 -3.52 4.03
N MET A 76 -2.89 -3.45 5.18
CA MET A 76 -2.33 -2.20 5.74
C MET A 76 -1.29 -1.55 4.81
N GLY A 77 -0.73 -2.32 3.88
CA GLY A 77 0.09 -1.81 2.78
C GLY A 77 -0.60 -0.72 1.97
N MET A 78 -1.94 -0.68 1.91
CA MET A 78 -2.70 0.38 1.21
C MET A 78 -2.42 1.78 1.77
N GLY A 79 -1.92 1.89 3.01
CA GLY A 79 -1.66 3.16 3.67
C GLY A 79 -2.90 3.73 4.36
N ALA A 80 -3.08 5.04 4.27
CA ALA A 80 -4.25 5.74 4.81
C ALA A 80 -5.60 5.12 4.37
N PRO A 81 -5.80 4.69 3.11
CA PRO A 81 -7.04 4.03 2.70
C PRO A 81 -7.47 2.83 3.57
N TYR A 82 -6.54 1.97 4.01
CA TYR A 82 -6.88 0.84 4.89
C TYR A 82 -7.54 1.33 6.19
N PHE A 83 -6.94 2.34 6.81
CA PHE A 83 -7.38 2.89 8.09
C PHE A 83 -8.67 3.70 7.96
N VAL A 84 -8.83 4.44 6.87
CA VAL A 84 -10.07 5.16 6.56
C VAL A 84 -11.22 4.17 6.37
N LEU A 85 -11.01 3.10 5.59
CA LEU A 85 -12.03 2.05 5.45
C LEU A 85 -12.35 1.42 6.81
N ARG A 86 -11.33 0.96 7.55
CA ARG A 86 -11.52 0.22 8.81
C ARG A 86 -12.17 1.04 9.91
N TRP A 87 -11.62 2.23 10.20
CA TRP A 87 -12.00 3.02 11.37
C TRP A 87 -12.80 4.27 11.03
N GLY A 88 -12.59 4.83 9.83
CA GLY A 88 -13.39 5.97 9.37
C GLY A 88 -14.79 5.55 8.91
N LEU A 89 -14.89 4.44 8.18
CA LEU A 89 -16.15 3.93 7.62
C LEU A 89 -16.69 2.69 8.34
N GLY A 90 -15.93 2.09 9.26
CA GLY A 90 -16.32 0.84 9.92
C GLY A 90 -16.40 -0.36 8.98
N TYR A 91 -15.74 -0.29 7.81
CA TYR A 91 -15.83 -1.29 6.77
C TYR A 91 -15.08 -2.59 7.15
N SER A 92 -15.74 -3.73 6.92
CA SER A 92 -15.14 -5.07 7.03
C SER A 92 -15.38 -5.97 5.83
N GLY A 93 -16.22 -5.54 4.87
CA GLY A 93 -16.85 -6.42 3.89
C GLY A 93 -18.05 -7.19 4.49
N ALA A 94 -18.75 -7.93 3.63
CA ALA A 94 -19.94 -8.72 3.95
C ALA A 94 -19.76 -10.17 3.48
N ALA A 95 -19.65 -11.11 4.42
CA ALA A 95 -19.27 -12.51 4.13
C ALA A 95 -20.31 -13.25 3.27
N GLU A 96 -21.55 -12.79 3.28
CA GLU A 96 -22.66 -13.27 2.46
C GLU A 96 -22.61 -12.78 1.00
N ALA A 97 -21.80 -11.77 0.69
CA ALA A 97 -21.72 -11.21 -0.64
C ALA A 97 -21.04 -12.20 -1.62
N PRO A 98 -21.59 -12.42 -2.83
CA PRO A 98 -20.95 -13.29 -3.83
C PRO A 98 -19.53 -12.84 -4.22
N GLY A 99 -19.26 -11.54 -4.09
CA GLY A 99 -17.99 -10.91 -4.39
C GLY A 99 -16.95 -10.97 -3.26
N PHE A 100 -17.31 -11.44 -2.06
CA PHE A 100 -16.51 -11.27 -0.83
C PHE A 100 -15.05 -11.70 -0.97
N GLU A 101 -14.80 -12.90 -1.50
CA GLU A 101 -13.44 -13.43 -1.67
C GLU A 101 -12.69 -12.72 -2.81
N TYR A 102 -13.38 -12.41 -3.91
CA TYR A 102 -12.79 -11.68 -5.04
C TYR A 102 -12.42 -10.25 -4.65
N GLY A 103 -13.30 -9.57 -3.92
CA GLY A 103 -13.07 -8.23 -3.40
C GLY A 103 -11.91 -8.22 -2.40
N ALA A 104 -11.79 -9.25 -1.55
CA ALA A 104 -10.66 -9.40 -0.64
C ALA A 104 -9.32 -9.47 -1.38
N VAL A 105 -9.27 -10.20 -2.50
CA VAL A 105 -8.07 -10.27 -3.36
C VAL A 105 -7.73 -8.91 -3.96
N PHE A 106 -8.71 -8.11 -4.39
CA PHE A 106 -8.46 -6.76 -4.89
C PHE A 106 -7.93 -5.82 -3.80
N LEU A 107 -8.51 -5.84 -2.60
CA LEU A 107 -8.03 -5.03 -1.46
C LEU A 107 -6.61 -5.43 -1.05
N LEU A 108 -6.33 -6.73 -0.97
CA LEU A 108 -5.00 -7.23 -0.63
C LEU A 108 -3.98 -6.87 -1.71
N SER A 109 -4.35 -7.03 -2.98
CA SER A 109 -3.49 -6.68 -4.13
C SER A 109 -3.19 -5.19 -4.17
N ALA A 110 -4.16 -4.33 -3.86
CA ALA A 110 -3.95 -2.89 -3.75
C ALA A 110 -2.92 -2.55 -2.66
N GLY A 111 -3.00 -3.23 -1.51
CA GLY A 111 -2.04 -3.03 -0.42
C GLY A 111 -0.63 -3.51 -0.76
N LEU A 112 -0.51 -4.71 -1.34
CA LEU A 112 0.78 -5.24 -1.78
C LEU A 112 1.39 -4.41 -2.91
N MET A 113 0.57 -3.93 -3.86
CA MET A 113 1.01 -3.04 -4.93
C MET A 113 1.59 -1.75 -4.34
N ASN A 114 0.91 -1.12 -3.38
CA ASN A 114 1.43 0.10 -2.75
C ASN A 114 2.76 -0.14 -2.03
N LEU A 115 2.95 -1.31 -1.40
CA LEU A 115 4.25 -1.68 -0.82
C LEU A 115 5.35 -1.83 -1.89
N LEU A 116 5.04 -2.38 -3.06
CA LEU A 116 5.99 -2.41 -4.18
C LEU A 116 6.35 -1.00 -4.67
N LEU A 117 5.39 -0.08 -4.65
CA LEU A 117 5.65 1.32 -5.00
C LEU A 117 6.53 2.03 -3.98
N VAL A 118 6.43 1.69 -2.69
CA VAL A 118 7.36 2.18 -1.67
C VAL A 118 8.79 1.73 -1.98
N LEU A 119 8.97 0.47 -2.41
CA LEU A 119 10.27 -0.05 -2.85
C LEU A 119 10.76 0.62 -4.13
N ASP A 120 9.87 0.90 -5.09
CA ASP A 120 10.21 1.64 -6.31
C ASP A 120 10.67 3.08 -5.99
N VAL A 121 10.00 3.76 -5.07
CA VAL A 121 10.40 5.08 -4.57
C VAL A 121 11.77 5.02 -3.90
N TRP A 122 12.05 3.99 -3.12
CA TRP A 122 13.36 3.77 -2.52
C TRP A 122 14.44 3.59 -3.60
N ASP A 123 14.18 2.77 -4.62
CA ASP A 123 15.12 2.52 -5.71
C ASP A 123 15.45 3.80 -6.48
N ILE A 124 14.45 4.62 -6.77
CA ILE A 124 14.64 5.93 -7.44
C ILE A 124 15.42 6.88 -6.52
N ALA A 125 15.05 6.96 -5.23
CA ALA A 125 15.68 7.86 -4.28
C ALA A 125 17.15 7.48 -3.97
N THR A 126 17.51 6.20 -4.12
CA THR A 126 18.90 5.70 -3.96
C THR A 126 19.67 5.64 -5.28
N GLY A 127 19.10 6.09 -6.39
CA GLY A 127 19.76 6.13 -7.71
C GLY A 127 19.95 4.75 -8.35
N ARG A 128 19.26 3.71 -7.88
CA ARG A 128 19.27 2.38 -8.50
C ARG A 128 18.41 2.32 -9.77
N LYS A 129 17.49 3.27 -9.93
CA LYS A 129 16.53 3.37 -11.03
C LYS A 129 16.23 4.84 -11.32
N GLU A 130 15.83 5.12 -12.56
CA GLU A 130 15.29 6.43 -12.98
C GLU A 130 13.79 6.54 -12.79
#